data_AF-A0A0D8HI02-F1
#
_entry.id   AF-A0A0D8HI02-F1
#
_cell.length_a   1.000
_cell.length_b   1.000
_cell.length_c   1.000
_cell.angle_alpha   90.00
_cell.angle_beta   90.00
_cell.angle_gamma   90.00
#
_symmetry.space_group_name_H-M   'P 1'
#
loop_
_entity.id
_entity.type
_entity.pdbx_description
1 polymer ?
#
loop_
_entity_poly.entity_id
_entity_poly.type
_entity_poly.pdbx_seq_one_letter_code
_entity_poly.pdbx_strand_id
1 'polypeptide(L)'
;MSKKPANHVINHNTATLIVGDVRGIEKHSKAKRSMGRHGRQQLSQWSRGPQEQYLNEKTNLEIQPLNESYSSQTCPACLRRKRPSGRHYRCESPICGFSCHRDALGAINILQKAIYAECSPIGLDTTILVTYLRAEKHWSLNQRKTHQKVQCPKARARSSAQNRALSEISQTSKPKLANSSTSTNSLVPDQSVAVA
;
A
#
# COMPACT_ATOMS: atom_id res chain seq x y z
N MET A 1 -16.43 -13.24 5.42
CA MET A 1 -15.19 -13.32 6.21
C MET A 1 -14.46 -14.63 5.92
N SER A 2 -13.13 -14.64 5.86
CA SER A 2 -12.37 -15.86 5.57
C SER A 2 -12.13 -16.66 6.85
N LYS A 3 -12.35 -17.98 6.85
CA LYS A 3 -12.11 -18.87 8.01
C LYS A 3 -10.61 -19.13 8.26
N LYS A 4 -9.73 -18.68 7.36
CA LYS A 4 -8.30 -19.04 7.34
C LYS A 4 -7.53 -18.59 8.58
N PRO A 5 -7.68 -17.35 9.10
CA PRO A 5 -6.91 -16.93 10.26
C PRO A 5 -7.32 -17.73 11.51
N ALA A 6 -8.63 -17.94 11.73
CA ALA A 6 -9.13 -18.78 12.83
C ALA A 6 -8.62 -20.23 12.73
N ASN A 7 -8.68 -20.84 11.55
CA ASN A 7 -8.14 -22.19 11.35
C ASN A 7 -6.63 -22.26 11.58
N HIS A 8 -5.88 -21.21 11.19
CA HIS A 8 -4.44 -21.16 11.41
C HIS A 8 -4.10 -21.15 12.90
N VAL A 9 -4.78 -20.30 13.68
CA VAL A 9 -4.68 -20.24 15.15
C VAL A 9 -4.95 -21.60 15.79
N ILE A 10 -6.06 -22.25 15.40
CA ILE A 10 -6.45 -23.58 15.91
C ILE A 10 -5.41 -24.65 15.54
N ASN A 11 -4.96 -24.68 14.28
CA ASN A 11 -4.00 -25.69 13.81
C ASN A 11 -2.62 -25.56 14.46
N HIS A 12 -2.22 -24.35 14.85
CA HIS A 12 -0.94 -24.09 15.52
C HIS A 12 -1.04 -24.11 17.05
N ASN A 13 -2.21 -24.48 17.61
CA ASN A 13 -2.45 -24.55 19.05
C ASN A 13 -2.00 -23.28 19.81
N THR A 14 -2.29 -22.11 19.25
CA THR A 14 -1.85 -20.84 19.83
C THR A 14 -2.64 -20.50 21.08
N ALA A 15 -1.95 -20.14 22.17
CA ALA A 15 -2.59 -19.80 23.44
C ALA A 15 -3.08 -18.33 23.52
N THR A 16 -2.43 -17.41 22.80
CA THR A 16 -2.72 -15.97 22.91
C THR A 16 -2.76 -15.33 21.53
N LEU A 17 -3.79 -14.52 21.29
CA LEU A 17 -3.98 -13.79 20.05
C LEU A 17 -3.73 -12.29 20.27
N ILE A 18 -2.72 -11.75 19.59
CA ILE A 18 -2.35 -10.35 19.71
C ILE A 18 -2.65 -9.65 18.40
N VAL A 19 -3.35 -8.52 18.49
CA VAL A 19 -3.77 -7.74 17.32
C VAL A 19 -3.27 -6.31 17.47
N GLY A 20 -2.74 -5.76 16.37
CA GLY A 20 -2.35 -4.36 16.31
C GLY A 20 -3.55 -3.43 16.50
N ASP A 21 -3.52 -2.64 17.56
CA ASP A 21 -4.53 -1.63 17.84
C ASP A 21 -4.28 -0.39 16.99
N VAL A 22 -5.20 -0.19 16.06
CA VAL A 22 -5.25 0.97 15.16
C VAL A 22 -6.46 1.85 15.43
N ARG A 23 -7.16 1.65 16.56
CA ARG A 23 -8.32 2.48 16.92
C ARG A 23 -7.91 3.95 16.95
N GLY A 24 -8.71 4.82 16.35
CA GLY A 24 -8.46 6.25 16.32
C GLY A 24 -7.79 6.78 15.05
N ILE A 25 -7.34 5.92 14.12
CA ILE A 25 -6.86 6.38 12.80
C ILE A 25 -7.96 7.07 11.98
N GLU A 26 -9.21 6.72 12.23
CA GLU A 26 -10.39 7.31 11.63
C GLU A 26 -10.69 8.71 12.20
N LYS A 27 -10.30 8.96 13.47
CA LYS A 27 -10.59 10.19 14.19
C LYS A 27 -9.85 11.37 13.58
N HIS A 28 -10.54 12.50 13.47
CA HIS A 28 -10.01 13.76 12.91
C HIS A 28 -9.48 13.69 11.46
N SER A 29 -9.70 12.59 10.73
CA SER A 29 -9.29 12.44 9.32
C SER A 29 -9.95 13.46 8.37
N LYS A 30 -11.16 13.91 8.70
CA LYS A 30 -11.87 15.01 8.01
C LYS A 30 -11.37 16.38 8.46
N ALA A 31 -11.23 16.59 9.77
CA ALA A 31 -10.85 17.87 10.36
C ALA A 31 -9.40 18.28 10.01
N LYS A 32 -8.46 17.34 10.06
CA LYS A 32 -7.03 17.62 9.82
C LYS A 32 -6.64 17.60 8.34
N ARG A 33 -7.58 17.31 7.42
CA ARG A 33 -7.32 17.01 6.00
C ARG A 33 -6.13 16.05 5.77
N SER A 34 -5.81 15.23 6.77
CA SER A 34 -4.59 14.41 6.80
C SER A 34 -4.62 13.24 5.84
N MET A 35 -5.80 12.91 5.29
CA MET A 35 -6.00 11.85 4.30
C MET A 35 -6.85 12.34 3.14
N GLY A 36 -6.59 11.81 1.94
CA GLY A 36 -7.41 12.08 0.76
C GLY A 36 -8.78 11.39 0.80
N ARG A 37 -9.66 11.70 -0.15
CA ARG A 37 -10.99 11.07 -0.30
C ARG A 37 -10.89 9.54 -0.37
N HIS A 38 -9.98 9.04 -1.21
CA HIS A 38 -9.76 7.60 -1.40
C HIS A 38 -9.33 6.87 -0.11
N GLY A 39 -8.46 7.48 0.70
CA GLY A 39 -8.01 6.89 1.96
C GLY A 39 -9.14 6.79 2.99
N ARG A 40 -9.96 7.85 3.10
CA ARG A 40 -11.15 7.83 3.97
C ARG A 40 -12.16 6.76 3.55
N GLN A 41 -12.40 6.60 2.26
CA GLN A 41 -13.31 5.57 1.76
C GLN A 41 -12.77 4.17 2.07
N GLN A 42 -11.47 3.93 1.90
CA GLN A 42 -10.87 2.64 2.27
C GLN A 42 -11.05 2.34 3.77
N LEU A 43 -10.83 3.33 4.63
CA LEU A 43 -11.03 3.19 6.07
C LEU A 43 -12.49 2.94 6.45
N SER A 44 -13.45 3.63 5.80
CA SER A 44 -14.87 3.42 6.10
C SER A 44 -15.37 2.04 5.68
N GLN A 45 -14.79 1.45 4.63
CA GLN A 45 -15.12 0.10 4.18
C GLN A 45 -14.45 -1.00 5.02
N TRP A 46 -13.50 -0.66 5.88
CA TRP A 46 -12.75 -1.65 6.64
C TRP A 46 -13.55 -2.20 7.82
N SER A 47 -13.91 -3.48 7.76
CA SER A 47 -14.69 -4.19 8.77
C SER A 47 -13.86 -4.78 9.93
N ARG A 48 -13.03 -3.96 10.58
CA ARG A 48 -12.14 -4.42 11.68
C ARG A 48 -12.91 -5.02 12.87
N GLY A 49 -13.93 -4.33 13.37
CA GLY A 49 -14.70 -4.81 14.54
C GLY A 49 -15.32 -6.21 14.32
N PRO A 50 -16.09 -6.42 13.24
CA PRO A 50 -16.60 -7.74 12.90
C PRO A 50 -15.51 -8.81 12.67
N GLN A 51 -14.32 -8.43 12.19
CA GLN A 51 -13.19 -9.36 12.03
C GLN A 51 -12.67 -9.85 13.39
N GLU A 52 -12.52 -8.95 14.36
CA GLU A 52 -12.06 -9.27 15.71
C GLU A 52 -13.10 -10.10 16.46
N GLN A 53 -14.37 -9.70 16.39
CA GLN A 53 -15.46 -10.46 17.00
C GLN A 53 -15.50 -11.90 16.46
N TYR A 54 -15.43 -12.05 15.13
CA TYR A 54 -15.41 -13.37 14.50
C TYR A 54 -14.22 -14.24 14.96
N LEU A 55 -13.04 -13.63 15.16
CA LEU A 55 -11.86 -14.35 15.64
C LEU A 55 -12.01 -14.79 17.09
N ASN A 56 -12.49 -13.91 17.97
CA ASN A 56 -12.79 -14.25 19.37
C ASN A 56 -13.77 -15.42 19.43
N GLU A 57 -14.90 -15.33 18.74
CA GLU A 57 -15.95 -16.37 18.73
C GLU A 57 -15.46 -17.70 18.17
N LYS A 58 -14.60 -17.69 17.13
CA LYS A 58 -14.21 -18.92 16.46
C LYS A 58 -13.04 -19.64 17.11
N THR A 59 -12.18 -18.90 17.82
CA THR A 59 -10.98 -19.44 18.46
C THR A 59 -11.19 -19.67 19.95
N ASN A 60 -12.23 -19.09 20.56
CA ASN A 60 -12.44 -19.03 22.00
C ASN A 60 -11.24 -18.42 22.76
N LEU A 61 -10.46 -17.58 22.08
CA LEU A 61 -9.33 -16.86 22.66
C LEU A 61 -9.69 -15.38 22.79
N GLU A 62 -9.18 -14.74 23.84
CA GLU A 62 -9.29 -13.30 24.00
C GLU A 62 -8.23 -12.58 23.15
N ILE A 63 -8.69 -11.68 22.26
CA ILE A 63 -7.81 -10.78 21.52
C ILE A 63 -7.26 -9.70 22.45
N GLN A 64 -5.93 -9.64 22.55
CA GLN A 64 -5.21 -8.58 23.24
C GLN A 64 -4.80 -7.48 22.25
N PRO A 65 -5.41 -6.28 22.32
CA PRO A 65 -5.04 -5.17 21.46
C PRO A 65 -3.72 -4.54 21.92
N LEU A 66 -2.74 -4.43 21.03
CA LEU A 66 -1.43 -3.84 21.30
C LEU A 66 -1.18 -2.64 20.40
N ASN A 67 -0.71 -1.52 20.96
CA ASN A 67 -0.40 -0.32 20.18
C ASN A 67 0.54 -0.63 19.00
N GLU A 68 0.06 -0.44 17.76
CA GLU A 68 0.80 -0.79 16.54
C GLU A 68 1.73 0.35 16.05
N SER A 69 1.83 1.47 16.76
CA SER A 69 2.59 2.64 16.32
C SER A 69 4.02 2.27 15.89
N TYR A 70 4.37 2.68 14.67
CA TYR A 70 5.67 2.47 14.02
C TYR A 70 6.07 1.00 13.75
N SER A 71 5.16 0.02 13.88
CA SER A 71 5.42 -1.40 13.61
C SER A 71 5.91 -1.65 12.17
N SER A 72 5.32 -0.98 11.19
CA SER A 72 5.65 -1.16 9.76
C SER A 72 6.84 -0.32 9.29
N GLN A 73 7.39 0.52 10.16
CA GLN A 73 8.48 1.45 9.85
C GLN A 73 9.81 1.03 10.47
N THR A 74 9.75 0.32 11.59
CA THR A 74 10.90 -0.05 12.41
C THR A 74 11.57 -1.31 11.85
N CYS A 75 12.88 -1.24 11.60
CA CYS A 75 13.66 -2.40 11.22
C CYS A 75 13.84 -3.34 12.44
N PRO A 76 13.51 -4.64 12.36
CA PRO A 76 13.67 -5.55 13.49
C PRO A 76 15.14 -5.85 13.78
N ALA A 77 16.06 -5.63 12.84
CA ALA A 77 17.49 -5.94 13.04
C ALA A 77 18.29 -4.75 13.59
N CYS A 78 17.99 -3.52 13.19
CA CYS A 78 18.76 -2.33 13.61
C CYS A 78 17.91 -1.20 14.21
N LEU A 79 16.61 -1.41 14.42
CA LEU A 79 15.65 -0.49 15.02
C LEU A 79 15.47 0.87 14.34
N ARG A 80 16.19 1.14 13.25
CA ARG A 80 16.00 2.34 12.45
C ARG A 80 14.61 2.37 11.83
N ARG A 81 14.04 3.57 11.82
CA ARG A 81 12.73 3.85 11.25
C ARG A 81 12.90 4.44 9.86
N LYS A 82 12.08 3.98 8.93
CA LYS A 82 11.88 4.60 7.62
C LYS A 82 10.41 4.49 7.25
N ARG A 83 9.97 5.33 6.31
CA ARG A 83 8.64 5.22 5.73
C ARG A 83 8.71 4.40 4.45
N PRO A 84 8.43 3.08 4.48
CA PRO A 84 8.51 2.26 3.28
C PRO A 84 7.43 2.65 2.26
N SER A 85 7.78 2.57 0.98
CA SER A 85 6.84 2.62 -0.13
C SER A 85 6.63 1.20 -0.68
N GLY A 86 5.37 0.80 -0.87
CA GLY A 86 5.03 -0.53 -1.42
C GLY A 86 5.07 -1.68 -0.40
N ARG A 87 4.96 -2.92 -0.90
CA ARG A 87 4.79 -4.16 -0.10
C ARG A 87 6.08 -4.72 0.48
N HIS A 88 7.23 -4.41 -0.10
CA HIS A 88 8.52 -4.88 0.37
C HIS A 88 9.17 -3.80 1.22
N TYR A 89 9.63 -4.19 2.39
CA TYR A 89 10.47 -3.37 3.24
C TYR A 89 11.93 -3.69 2.96
N ARG A 90 12.75 -2.66 2.85
CA ARG A 90 14.22 -2.76 2.79
C ARG A 90 14.81 -1.72 3.72
N CYS A 91 15.65 -2.13 4.66
CA CYS A 91 16.36 -1.20 5.53
C CYS A 91 17.28 -0.30 4.69
N GLU A 92 17.30 1.00 5.00
CA GLU A 92 18.18 1.97 4.33
C GLU A 92 19.62 1.90 4.80
N SER A 93 19.89 1.22 5.91
CA SER A 93 21.24 1.11 6.39
C SER A 93 22.09 0.19 5.53
N PRO A 94 23.28 0.65 5.10
CA PRO A 94 24.22 -0.18 4.36
C PRO A 94 24.74 -1.37 5.18
N ILE A 95 24.80 -1.24 6.50
CA ILE A 95 25.32 -2.28 7.40
C ILE A 95 24.27 -3.37 7.70
N CYS A 96 22.99 -3.02 7.68
CA CYS A 96 21.92 -3.96 8.02
C CYS A 96 21.37 -4.67 6.78
N GLY A 97 21.05 -3.94 5.71
CA GLY A 97 20.54 -4.51 4.46
C GLY A 97 19.20 -5.27 4.55
N PHE A 98 18.60 -5.40 5.75
CA PHE A 98 17.47 -6.28 6.01
C PHE A 98 16.29 -6.03 5.07
N SER A 99 15.78 -7.09 4.44
CA SER A 99 14.63 -7.03 3.55
C SER A 99 13.60 -8.10 3.89
N CYS A 100 12.34 -7.70 3.95
CA CYS A 100 11.23 -8.64 4.12
C CYS A 100 9.94 -8.02 3.57
N HIS A 101 8.87 -8.81 3.54
CA HIS A 101 7.57 -8.25 3.24
C HIS A 101 7.05 -7.42 4.42
N ARG A 102 6.46 -6.25 4.12
CA ARG A 102 6.05 -5.27 5.12
C ARG A 102 4.99 -5.79 6.09
N ASP A 103 4.08 -6.64 5.63
CA ASP A 103 3.07 -7.22 6.52
C ASP A 103 3.69 -8.24 7.51
N ALA A 104 4.75 -8.95 7.09
CA ALA A 104 5.50 -9.83 7.97
C ALA A 104 6.34 -9.02 8.96
N LEU A 105 6.98 -7.94 8.50
CA LEU A 105 7.67 -6.97 9.35
C LEU A 105 6.76 -6.45 10.47
N GLY A 106 5.54 -6.04 10.12
CA GLY A 106 4.56 -5.54 11.08
C GLY A 106 4.21 -6.59 12.13
N ALA A 107 3.92 -7.81 11.70
CA ALA A 107 3.62 -8.93 12.61
C ALA A 107 4.78 -9.25 13.56
N ILE A 108 6.02 -9.28 13.06
CA ILE A 108 7.22 -9.49 13.89
C ILE A 108 7.36 -8.39 14.93
N ASN A 109 7.21 -7.13 14.53
CA ASN A 109 7.36 -6.02 15.48
C ASN A 109 6.23 -5.97 16.50
N ILE A 110 5.00 -6.36 16.14
CA ILE A 110 3.91 -6.54 17.12
C ILE A 110 4.27 -7.64 18.13
N LEU A 111 4.78 -8.78 17.65
CA LEU A 111 5.23 -9.87 18.52
C LEU A 111 6.36 -9.42 19.46
N GLN A 112 7.35 -8.69 18.94
CA GLN A 112 8.46 -8.16 19.75
C GLN A 112 7.94 -7.23 20.85
N LYS A 113 7.04 -6.30 20.51
CA LYS A 113 6.42 -5.40 21.50
C LYS A 113 5.56 -6.13 22.52
N ALA A 114 4.93 -7.23 22.14
CA ALA A 114 4.17 -8.04 23.08
C ALA A 114 5.06 -8.75 24.12
N ILE A 115 6.23 -9.23 23.70
CA ILE A 115 7.15 -9.98 24.57
C ILE A 115 8.01 -9.03 25.41
N TYR A 116 8.55 -7.97 24.80
CA TYR A 116 9.57 -7.11 25.40
C TYR A 116 9.07 -5.70 25.73
N ALA A 117 7.77 -5.43 25.60
CA ALA A 117 7.13 -4.09 25.66
C ALA A 117 7.55 -3.13 24.53
N GLU A 118 8.75 -3.30 23.97
CA GLU A 118 9.33 -2.49 22.89
C GLU A 118 9.91 -3.37 21.77
N CYS A 119 10.23 -2.76 20.63
CA CYS A 119 10.90 -3.47 19.54
C CYS A 119 12.36 -3.73 19.92
N SER A 120 12.73 -4.99 20.13
CA SER A 120 14.11 -5.41 20.35
C SER A 120 14.76 -5.94 19.06
N PRO A 121 16.10 -5.82 18.91
CA PRO A 121 16.80 -6.34 17.75
C PRO A 121 16.69 -7.88 17.67
N ILE A 122 16.28 -8.41 16.53
CA ILE A 122 16.35 -9.85 16.26
C ILE A 122 17.80 -10.24 15.95
N GLY A 123 18.21 -11.43 16.42
CA GLY A 123 19.53 -11.98 16.09
C GLY A 123 19.66 -12.19 14.58
N LEU A 124 20.85 -11.93 14.03
CA LEU A 124 21.12 -12.01 12.59
C LEU A 124 20.90 -13.42 12.02
N ASP A 125 20.97 -14.45 12.87
CA ASP A 125 20.77 -15.86 12.51
C ASP A 125 19.29 -16.29 12.51
N THR A 126 18.38 -15.38 12.87
CA THR A 126 16.96 -15.70 12.97
C THR A 126 16.33 -15.82 11.59
N THR A 127 15.95 -17.04 11.21
CA THR A 127 15.24 -17.27 9.95
C THR A 127 13.75 -16.91 10.10
N ILE A 128 13.30 -15.92 9.33
CA ILE A 128 11.89 -15.51 9.29
C ILE A 128 11.17 -16.32 8.22
N LEU A 129 10.27 -17.20 8.65
CA LEU A 129 9.38 -17.95 7.76
C LEU A 129 8.04 -17.24 7.64
N VAL A 130 7.66 -16.86 6.42
CA VAL A 130 6.39 -16.17 6.15
C VAL A 130 5.49 -17.03 5.28
N THR A 131 4.33 -17.41 5.82
CA THR A 131 3.30 -18.15 5.09
C THR A 131 2.13 -17.24 4.72
N TYR A 132 1.92 -17.00 3.43
CA TYR A 132 0.81 -16.17 2.94
C TYR A 132 -0.45 -16.99 2.68
N LEU A 133 -1.40 -16.94 3.61
CA LEU A 133 -2.73 -17.52 3.42
C LEU A 133 -3.63 -16.56 2.63
N ARG A 134 -3.58 -16.60 1.29
CA ARG A 134 -4.52 -15.82 0.46
C ARG A 134 -5.96 -16.27 0.68
N ALA A 135 -6.92 -15.36 0.70
CA ALA A 135 -8.34 -15.69 0.85
C ALA A 135 -8.84 -16.60 -0.29
N GLU A 136 -8.49 -16.27 -1.53
CA GLU A 136 -8.87 -17.02 -2.73
C GLU A 136 -7.80 -18.02 -3.16
N LYS A 137 -8.22 -19.12 -3.79
CA LYS A 137 -7.29 -20.00 -4.50
C LYS A 137 -6.67 -19.22 -5.65
N HIS A 138 -5.39 -19.47 -5.95
CA HIS A 138 -4.80 -18.93 -7.17
C HIS A 138 -5.67 -19.35 -8.36
N TRP A 139 -6.02 -18.39 -9.21
CA TRP A 139 -6.67 -18.71 -10.47
C TRP A 139 -5.82 -19.71 -11.23
N SER A 140 -6.48 -20.74 -11.75
CA SER A 140 -5.85 -21.68 -12.68
C SER A 140 -5.29 -20.91 -13.88
N LEU A 141 -4.32 -21.49 -14.60
CA LEU A 141 -3.77 -20.86 -15.80
C LEU A 141 -4.87 -20.49 -16.80
N ASN A 142 -5.92 -21.31 -16.93
CA ASN A 142 -7.08 -21.02 -17.76
C ASN A 142 -7.89 -19.83 -17.24
N GLN A 143 -8.18 -19.75 -15.94
CA GLN A 143 -8.88 -18.61 -15.34
C GLN A 143 -8.10 -17.29 -15.50
N ARG A 144 -6.76 -17.34 -15.43
CA ARG A 144 -5.92 -16.17 -15.71
C ARG A 144 -6.02 -15.72 -17.16
N LYS A 145 -5.91 -16.66 -18.11
CA LYS A 145 -6.03 -16.39 -19.54
C LYS A 145 -7.41 -15.83 -19.91
N THR A 146 -8.49 -16.38 -19.36
CA THR A 146 -9.86 -15.88 -19.63
C THR A 146 -10.06 -14.48 -19.06
N HIS A 147 -9.61 -14.20 -17.83
CA HIS A 147 -9.73 -12.86 -17.27
C HIS A 147 -8.86 -11.82 -18.00
N GLN A 148 -7.67 -12.19 -18.46
CA GLN A 148 -6.83 -11.31 -19.29
C GLN A 148 -7.56 -10.92 -20.58
N LYS A 149 -8.24 -11.88 -21.24
CA LYS A 149 -9.08 -11.63 -22.41
C LYS A 149 -10.26 -10.69 -22.13
N VAL A 150 -10.81 -10.69 -20.90
CA VAL A 150 -11.90 -9.77 -20.49
C VAL A 150 -11.38 -8.39 -20.07
N GLN A 151 -10.15 -8.31 -19.53
CA GLN A 151 -9.52 -7.04 -19.16
C GLN A 151 -8.97 -6.25 -20.35
N CYS A 152 -8.46 -6.91 -21.39
CA CYS A 152 -7.95 -6.24 -22.59
C CYS A 152 -9.00 -5.29 -23.23
N PRO A 153 -10.27 -5.69 -23.43
CA PRO A 153 -11.33 -4.79 -23.88
C PRO A 153 -11.59 -3.61 -22.94
N LYS A 154 -11.62 -3.84 -21.61
CA LYS A 154 -11.84 -2.78 -20.61
C LYS A 154 -10.70 -1.76 -20.56
N ALA A 155 -9.45 -2.21 -20.72
CA ALA A 155 -8.27 -1.35 -20.81
C ALA A 155 -8.28 -0.53 -22.11
N ARG A 156 -8.58 -1.17 -23.25
CA ARG A 156 -8.70 -0.51 -24.56
C ARG A 156 -9.81 0.56 -24.58
N ALA A 157 -10.95 0.28 -23.95
CA ALA A 157 -12.04 1.24 -23.81
C ALA A 157 -11.64 2.46 -22.94
N ARG A 158 -10.90 2.25 -21.86
CA ARG A 158 -10.39 3.34 -21.00
C ARG A 158 -9.36 4.22 -21.71
N SER A 159 -8.42 3.62 -22.43
CA SER A 159 -7.47 4.37 -23.26
C SER A 159 -8.16 5.13 -24.39
N SER A 160 -9.17 4.55 -25.03
CA SER A 160 -9.97 5.25 -26.05
C SER A 160 -10.73 6.45 -25.49
N ALA A 161 -11.27 6.36 -24.27
CA ALA A 161 -11.95 7.47 -23.61
C ALA A 161 -10.97 8.58 -23.20
N GLN A 162 -9.79 8.22 -22.69
CA GLN A 162 -8.72 9.18 -22.37
C GLN A 162 -8.22 9.91 -23.63
N ASN A 163 -7.99 9.17 -24.71
CA ASN A 163 -7.56 9.76 -25.99
C ASN A 163 -8.64 10.68 -26.58
N ARG A 164 -9.93 10.33 -26.43
CA ARG A 164 -11.05 11.20 -26.85
C ARG A 164 -11.09 12.49 -26.03
N ALA A 165 -10.96 12.40 -24.71
CA ALA A 165 -10.91 13.58 -23.83
C ALA A 165 -9.70 14.49 -24.14
N LEU A 166 -8.52 13.91 -24.41
CA LEU A 166 -7.34 14.67 -24.86
C LEU A 166 -7.59 15.35 -26.22
N SER A 167 -8.25 14.66 -27.15
CA SER A 167 -8.60 15.23 -28.45
C SER A 167 -9.57 16.42 -28.34
N GLU A 168 -10.55 16.35 -27.43
CA GLU A 168 -11.51 17.43 -27.14
C GLU A 168 -10.82 18.65 -26.51
N ILE A 169 -9.83 18.43 -25.64
CA ILE A 169 -9.01 19.50 -25.05
C ILE A 169 -8.14 20.18 -26.14
N SER A 170 -7.57 19.43 -27.07
CA SER A 170 -6.80 20.01 -28.18
C SER A 170 -7.66 20.71 -29.25
N GLN A 171 -8.95 20.40 -29.36
CA GLN A 171 -9.88 21.11 -30.25
C GLN A 171 -10.37 22.45 -29.68
N THR A 172 -10.44 22.56 -28.35
CA THR A 172 -10.85 23.80 -27.66
C THR A 172 -9.73 24.84 -27.52
N SER A 173 -8.48 24.47 -27.82
CA SER A 173 -7.30 25.34 -27.69
C SER A 173 -6.79 25.95 -29.01
N LYS A 174 -7.54 25.93 -30.12
CA LYS A 174 -7.15 26.67 -31.35
C LYS A 174 -7.54 28.16 -31.25
N PRO A 175 -6.60 29.11 -31.15
CA PRO A 175 -6.94 30.54 -31.17
C PRO A 175 -7.38 30.99 -32.58
N LYS A 176 -8.44 31.80 -32.65
CA LYS A 176 -8.84 32.54 -33.86
C LYS A 176 -7.77 33.58 -34.19
N LEU A 177 -7.19 33.51 -35.40
CA LEU A 177 -6.41 34.62 -35.97
C LEU A 177 -7.31 35.85 -36.12
N ALA A 178 -6.91 36.97 -35.53
CA ALA A 178 -7.37 38.30 -35.89
C ALA A 178 -6.17 39.07 -36.46
N ASN A 179 -6.37 39.69 -37.62
CA ASN A 179 -5.38 40.46 -38.35
C ASN A 179 -5.19 41.83 -37.70
N SER A 180 -3.95 42.31 -37.57
CA SER A 180 -3.64 43.73 -37.63
C SER A 180 -2.18 43.94 -38.06
N SER A 181 -2.00 44.94 -38.91
CA SER A 181 -0.79 45.35 -39.60
C SER A 181 0.07 46.31 -38.77
N THR A 182 1.39 46.28 -38.99
CA THR A 182 2.25 47.41 -39.45
C THR A 182 3.68 47.41 -38.83
N SER A 183 4.66 47.45 -39.76
CA SER A 183 6.00 48.08 -39.78
C SER A 183 7.18 47.62 -38.89
N THR A 184 8.21 47.11 -39.61
CA THR A 184 9.67 47.43 -39.56
C THR A 184 10.40 47.28 -38.21
N ASN A 185 11.50 46.54 -38.06
CA ASN A 185 12.77 46.68 -38.80
C ASN A 185 13.75 45.52 -38.46
N SER A 186 14.75 45.42 -39.32
CA SER A 186 15.79 44.40 -39.52
C SER A 186 16.73 44.09 -38.35
N LEU A 187 17.17 42.83 -38.22
CA LEU A 187 18.55 42.35 -38.46
C LEU A 187 18.71 40.88 -37.97
N VAL A 188 19.43 40.08 -38.76
CA VAL A 188 19.62 38.61 -38.67
C VAL A 188 20.97 38.30 -37.94
N PRO A 189 21.42 37.03 -37.83
CA PRO A 189 21.31 36.11 -36.68
C PRO A 189 22.66 35.83 -35.99
N ASP A 190 22.68 35.04 -34.91
CA ASP A 190 23.72 34.01 -34.76
C ASP A 190 23.36 32.88 -33.75
N GLN A 191 23.41 31.65 -34.27
CA GLN A 191 24.10 30.47 -33.73
C GLN A 191 23.65 29.78 -32.41
N SER A 192 22.99 28.63 -32.60
CA SER A 192 23.39 27.26 -32.22
C SER A 192 23.70 26.82 -30.76
N VAL A 193 22.97 25.75 -30.36
CA VAL A 193 23.43 24.47 -29.72
C VAL A 193 23.57 24.35 -28.19
N ALA A 194 22.59 23.63 -27.61
CA ALA A 194 22.62 22.37 -26.82
C ALA A 194 23.58 22.07 -25.63
N VAL A 195 22.97 21.34 -24.67
CA VAL A 195 23.47 20.31 -23.70
C VAL A 195 24.26 20.76 -22.45
N ALA A 196 23.66 20.47 -21.29
CA ALA A 196 24.19 19.61 -20.22
C ALA A 196 23.02 19.00 -19.43
#